data_AF-A0A4D4LVS4-F1
#
_entry.id   AF-A0A4D4LVS4-F1
#
_cell.length_a   1.000
_cell.length_b   1.000
_cell.length_c   1.000
_cell.angle_alpha   90.00
_cell.angle_beta   90.00
_cell.angle_gamma   90.00
#
_symmetry.space_group_name_H-M   'P 1'
#
loop_
_entity.id
_entity.type
_entity.pdbx_description
1 polymer ?
#
loop_
_entity_poly.entity_id
_entity_poly.type
_entity_poly.pdbx_seq_one_letter_code
_entity_poly.pdbx_strand_id
1 'polypeptide(L)'
;MEGANLAIALVGLIATVASTYFAWVPLRNRGGPGRRRGRDPGPDPAPRPTPPPPQAQTQGPYDVFVSYADAEADAAERLAERLREAGVSVFLVRWVEPGLVPLLETERALVGATLGVLLFGPGTMADSRIREEYAVLLQRVHGGGFRFVPARAGSVELPPFADIRRPVDLREPGTPRYDGEVARLADTALRLRRRTDV
;
A
#
# COMPACT_ATOMS: atom_id res chain seq x y z
N MET A 1 44.75 -4.12 -29.56
CA MET A 1 44.01 -4.13 -28.28
C MET A 1 42.54 -3.88 -28.62
N GLU A 2 41.76 -4.77 -29.23
CA GLU A 2 41.49 -6.17 -28.89
C GLU A 2 41.43 -6.43 -27.39
N GLY A 3 40.21 -6.38 -26.87
CA GLY A 3 39.77 -6.86 -25.57
C GLY A 3 38.34 -7.33 -25.75
N ALA A 4 38.17 -8.65 -25.80
CA ALA A 4 36.99 -9.34 -26.28
C ALA A 4 35.81 -9.36 -25.28
N ASN A 5 34.63 -9.53 -25.87
CA ASN A 5 33.37 -9.98 -25.32
C ASN A 5 33.43 -10.89 -24.08
N LEU A 6 32.52 -10.65 -23.13
CA LEU A 6 31.79 -11.74 -22.48
C LEU A 6 30.36 -11.29 -22.15
N ALA A 7 29.40 -11.88 -22.85
CA ALA A 7 27.99 -11.86 -22.52
C ALA A 7 27.66 -13.05 -21.60
N ILE A 8 26.92 -12.84 -20.52
CA ILE A 8 26.02 -13.85 -19.96
C ILE A 8 24.74 -13.13 -19.49
N ALA A 9 23.62 -13.51 -20.12
CA ALA A 9 22.28 -13.18 -19.70
C ALA A 9 21.95 -13.86 -18.36
N LEU A 10 21.21 -13.18 -17.48
CA LEU A 10 20.43 -13.84 -16.43
C LEU A 10 18.97 -13.46 -16.58
N VAL A 11 18.23 -14.34 -17.25
CA VAL A 11 16.78 -14.47 -17.13
C VAL A 11 16.51 -15.05 -15.74
N GLY A 12 15.73 -14.33 -14.93
CA GLY A 12 15.30 -14.76 -13.61
C GLY A 12 13.84 -14.39 -13.36
N LEU A 13 12.94 -15.19 -13.89
CA LEU A 13 11.53 -15.26 -13.52
C LEU A 13 11.43 -15.72 -12.06
N ILE A 14 10.90 -14.88 -11.16
CA ILE A 14 10.30 -15.38 -9.91
C ILE A 14 8.88 -14.85 -9.84
N ALA A 15 7.99 -15.70 -10.36
CA ALA A 15 6.59 -15.73 -9.97
C ALA A 15 6.47 -16.18 -8.51
N THR A 16 5.43 -15.65 -7.84
CA THR A 16 4.74 -16.26 -6.68
C THR A 16 5.42 -16.16 -5.31
N VAL A 17 5.06 -15.12 -4.53
CA VAL A 17 4.94 -15.24 -3.06
C VAL A 17 3.77 -14.38 -2.58
N ALA A 18 2.59 -14.98 -2.54
CA ALA A 18 1.53 -14.67 -1.57
C ALA A 18 0.62 -15.91 -1.46
N SER A 19 1.23 -17.08 -1.31
CA SER A 19 0.55 -18.36 -1.15
C SER A 19 1.01 -19.05 0.12
N THR A 20 1.06 -18.31 1.24
CA THR A 20 1.40 -18.85 2.57
C THR A 20 0.21 -18.89 3.53
N TYR A 21 -0.98 -18.44 3.13
CA TYR A 21 -2.14 -18.41 4.03
C TYR A 21 -3.11 -19.60 3.91
N PHE A 22 -2.86 -20.57 3.04
CA PHE A 22 -3.64 -21.80 2.96
C PHE A 22 -2.78 -23.04 3.22
N ALA A 23 -2.47 -23.29 4.49
CA ALA A 23 -1.94 -24.57 4.95
C ALA A 23 -2.63 -24.97 6.27
N TRP A 24 -3.89 -25.39 6.17
CA TRP A 24 -4.50 -26.26 7.16
C TRP A 24 -5.12 -27.46 6.46
N VAL A 25 -4.30 -28.49 6.24
CA VAL A 25 -4.74 -29.84 5.87
C VAL A 25 -4.50 -30.71 7.10
N PRO A 26 -5.55 -31.19 7.79
CA PRO A 26 -5.37 -32.27 8.74
C PRO A 26 -5.13 -33.57 7.97
N LEU A 27 -3.89 -34.06 8.01
CA LEU A 27 -3.53 -35.42 7.63
C LEU A 27 -4.33 -36.41 8.48
N ARG A 28 -5.22 -37.19 7.85
CA ARG A 28 -5.85 -38.34 8.49
C ARG A 28 -5.31 -39.65 7.89
N ASN A 29 -4.64 -40.40 8.76
CA ASN A 29 -4.04 -41.72 8.58
C ASN A 29 -4.84 -42.68 7.69
N ARG A 30 -4.13 -43.36 6.79
CA ARG A 30 -4.52 -44.67 6.25
C ARG A 30 -3.78 -45.76 7.00
N GLY A 31 -4.54 -46.72 7.55
CA GLY A 31 -4.01 -48.04 7.90
C GLY A 31 -4.86 -48.81 8.91
N GLY A 32 -5.65 -49.78 8.44
CA GLY A 32 -6.20 -50.88 9.28
C GLY A 32 -7.64 -51.31 8.95
N PRO A 33 -7.86 -52.51 8.38
CA PRO A 33 -9.19 -53.03 8.07
C PRO A 33 -9.78 -53.79 9.27
N GLY A 34 -11.01 -53.48 9.66
CA GLY A 34 -11.70 -54.15 10.76
C GLY A 34 -13.22 -54.10 10.60
N ARG A 35 -13.80 -55.24 10.23
CA ARG A 35 -15.24 -55.48 10.03
C ARG A 35 -16.08 -55.07 11.25
N ARG A 36 -17.12 -54.24 11.06
CA ARG A 36 -18.44 -54.40 11.69
C ARG A 36 -19.54 -53.89 10.77
N ARG A 37 -20.50 -54.78 10.45
CA ARG A 37 -21.76 -54.45 9.77
C ARG A 37 -22.57 -53.51 10.67
N GLY A 38 -22.97 -52.36 10.13
CA GLY A 38 -23.92 -51.44 10.75
C GLY A 38 -24.57 -50.61 9.66
N ARG A 39 -25.86 -50.85 9.43
CA ARG A 39 -26.87 -50.03 8.76
C ARG A 39 -26.42 -48.61 8.38
N ASP A 40 -26.33 -48.31 7.07
CA ASP A 40 -26.11 -46.95 6.54
C ASP A 40 -27.31 -46.03 6.87
N PRO A 41 -27.11 -44.94 7.63
CA PRO A 41 -27.90 -43.73 7.45
C PRO A 41 -27.40 -43.03 6.18
N GLY A 42 -28.31 -42.59 5.30
CA GLY A 42 -27.91 -41.83 4.11
C GLY A 42 -27.03 -40.63 4.47
N PRO A 43 -26.16 -40.15 3.54
CA PRO A 43 -25.26 -39.05 3.82
C PRO A 43 -26.04 -37.81 4.24
N ASP A 44 -25.75 -37.32 5.45
CA ASP A 44 -26.22 -36.05 5.97
C ASP A 44 -25.84 -34.95 4.96
N PRO A 45 -26.76 -34.07 4.52
CA PRO A 45 -26.40 -33.00 3.61
C PRO A 45 -25.27 -32.18 4.24
N ALA A 46 -24.17 -32.03 3.49
CA ALA A 46 -23.00 -31.31 3.96
C ALA A 46 -23.42 -29.94 4.54
N PRO A 47 -22.84 -29.53 5.69
CA PRO A 47 -23.14 -28.22 6.25
C PRO A 47 -22.87 -27.17 5.18
N ARG A 48 -23.85 -26.31 4.92
CA ARG A 48 -23.68 -25.20 3.99
C ARG A 48 -22.48 -24.37 4.48
N PRO A 49 -21.55 -23.98 3.60
CA PRO A 49 -20.47 -23.09 4.00
C PRO A 49 -21.10 -21.86 4.67
N THR A 50 -20.75 -21.64 5.93
CA THR A 50 -21.13 -20.43 6.64
C THR A 50 -20.59 -19.25 5.84
N PRO A 51 -21.41 -18.22 5.57
CA PRO A 51 -20.86 -16.99 5.00
C PRO A 51 -19.72 -16.53 5.92
N PRO A 52 -18.58 -16.09 5.36
CA PRO A 52 -17.50 -15.55 6.16
C PRO A 52 -18.06 -14.45 7.07
N PRO A 53 -17.53 -14.28 8.29
CA PRO A 53 -17.96 -13.21 9.18
C PRO A 53 -17.95 -11.88 8.41
N PRO A 54 -18.87 -10.94 8.71
CA PRO A 54 -18.87 -9.63 8.08
C PRO A 54 -17.45 -9.09 8.16
N GLN A 55 -16.81 -8.93 7.00
CA GLN A 55 -15.49 -8.31 6.95
C GLN A 55 -15.66 -6.97 7.66
N ALA A 56 -14.92 -6.78 8.75
CA ALA A 56 -14.93 -5.55 9.52
C ALA A 56 -14.85 -4.41 8.50
N GLN A 57 -15.92 -3.62 8.46
CA GLN A 57 -16.24 -2.63 7.42
C GLN A 57 -14.96 -2.09 6.79
N THR A 58 -14.57 -2.70 5.67
CA THR A 58 -13.31 -2.37 5.02
C THR A 58 -13.47 -0.93 4.59
N GLN A 59 -12.78 0.00 5.25
CA GLN A 59 -12.65 1.34 4.69
C GLN A 59 -12.18 1.11 3.25
N GLY A 60 -12.99 1.58 2.30
CA GLY A 60 -12.78 1.29 0.87
C GLY A 60 -11.35 1.63 0.46
N PRO A 61 -10.85 1.09 -0.66
CA PRO A 61 -9.48 1.36 -1.10
C PRO A 61 -9.25 2.88 -1.10
N TYR A 62 -8.26 3.33 -0.34
CA TYR A 62 -7.89 4.74 -0.28
C TYR A 62 -7.41 5.19 -1.64
N ASP A 63 -7.72 6.42 -2.04
CA ASP A 63 -7.16 6.99 -3.27
C ASP A 63 -5.68 7.32 -3.07
N VAL A 64 -5.36 7.89 -1.91
CA VAL A 64 -4.04 8.42 -1.55
C VAL A 64 -3.53 7.82 -0.26
N PHE A 65 -2.29 7.34 -0.28
CA PHE A 65 -1.50 7.00 0.90
C PHE A 65 -0.53 8.14 1.21
N VAL A 66 -0.58 8.72 2.42
CA VAL A 66 0.34 9.78 2.86
C VAL A 66 1.35 9.22 3.86
N SER A 67 2.62 9.19 3.44
CA SER A 67 3.77 8.83 4.26
C SER A 67 4.51 10.07 4.74
N TYR A 68 4.95 10.07 5.99
CA TYR A 68 5.63 11.19 6.65
C TYR A 68 6.38 10.70 7.91
N ALA A 69 7.53 11.31 8.22
CA ALA A 69 8.15 11.11 9.52
C ALA A 69 7.47 11.97 10.59
N ASP A 70 7.58 11.60 11.86
CA ASP A 70 6.86 12.27 12.95
C ASP A 70 7.10 13.79 13.02
N ALA A 71 8.29 14.26 12.61
CA ALA A 71 8.62 15.69 12.53
C ALA A 71 7.77 16.46 11.49
N GLU A 72 7.24 15.78 10.48
CA GLU A 72 6.39 16.34 9.43
C GLU A 72 4.89 16.07 9.66
N ALA A 73 4.50 15.57 10.84
CA ALA A 73 3.14 15.12 11.08
C ALA A 73 2.07 16.21 10.92
N ASP A 74 2.34 17.44 11.33
CA ASP A 74 1.38 18.54 11.15
C ASP A 74 1.22 18.93 9.67
N ALA A 75 2.28 18.77 8.87
CA ALA A 75 2.18 18.96 7.42
C ALA A 75 1.38 17.83 6.76
N ALA A 76 1.52 16.60 7.26
CA ALA A 76 0.77 15.44 6.78
C ALA A 76 -0.72 15.57 7.10
N GLU A 77 -1.06 15.97 8.33
CA GLU A 77 -2.44 16.22 8.76
C GLU A 77 -3.11 17.26 7.85
N ARG A 78 -2.47 18.44 7.70
CA ARG A 78 -2.98 19.51 6.83
C ARG A 78 -3.16 19.06 5.40
N LEU A 79 -2.22 18.32 4.82
CA LEU A 79 -2.37 17.81 3.47
C LEU A 79 -3.56 16.84 3.37
N ALA A 80 -3.65 15.89 4.31
CA ALA A 80 -4.68 14.87 4.29
C ALA A 80 -6.08 15.46 4.45
N GLU A 81 -6.26 16.43 5.35
CA GLU A 81 -7.52 17.17 5.51
C GLU A 81 -7.93 17.89 4.23
N ARG A 82 -7.01 18.65 3.62
CA ARG A 82 -7.29 19.39 2.37
C ARG A 82 -7.63 18.47 1.20
N LEU A 83 -6.98 17.30 1.11
CA LEU A 83 -7.34 16.29 0.12
C LEU A 83 -8.73 15.69 0.38
N ARG A 84 -9.08 15.43 1.65
CA ARG A 84 -10.44 14.96 2.01
C ARG A 84 -11.52 16.00 1.71
N GLU A 85 -11.25 17.27 1.98
CA GLU A 85 -12.14 18.39 1.60
C GLU A 85 -12.40 18.42 0.08
N ALA A 86 -11.42 17.97 -0.73
CA ALA A 86 -11.54 17.83 -2.18
C ALA A 86 -12.21 16.51 -2.65
N GLY A 87 -12.74 15.69 -1.73
CA GLY A 87 -13.43 14.44 -2.05
C GLY A 87 -12.51 13.25 -2.38
N VAL A 88 -11.25 13.32 -1.94
CA VAL A 88 -10.26 12.25 -2.07
C VAL A 88 -10.30 11.36 -0.82
N SER A 89 -10.32 10.03 -0.99
CA SER A 89 -10.15 9.11 0.14
C SER A 89 -8.67 9.01 0.51
N VAL A 90 -8.29 9.35 1.74
CA VAL A 90 -6.89 9.46 2.16
C VAL A 90 -6.61 8.54 3.35
N PHE A 91 -5.55 7.74 3.22
CA PHE A 91 -4.94 7.08 4.37
C PHE A 91 -3.85 7.95 4.98
N LEU A 92 -3.97 8.17 6.28
CA LEU A 92 -2.95 8.77 7.13
C LEU A 92 -2.79 7.89 8.37
N VAL A 93 -1.58 7.43 8.67
CA VAL A 93 -1.37 6.46 9.77
C VAL A 93 -1.84 6.99 11.14
N ARG A 94 -1.80 8.31 11.35
CA ARG A 94 -2.32 8.98 12.55
C ARG A 94 -3.84 8.84 12.73
N TRP A 95 -4.58 8.57 11.67
CA TRP A 95 -6.03 8.36 11.70
C TRP A 95 -6.43 6.89 11.89
N VAL A 96 -5.46 6.00 12.16
CA VAL A 96 -5.77 4.61 12.50
C VAL A 96 -6.53 4.58 13.83
N GLU A 97 -7.74 4.02 13.79
CA GLU A 97 -8.64 3.96 14.94
C GLU A 97 -8.08 3.11 16.09
N PRO A 98 -8.39 3.45 17.36
CA PRO A 98 -8.06 2.61 18.50
C PRO A 98 -8.55 1.16 18.33
N GLY A 99 -7.68 0.21 18.63
CA GLY A 99 -7.95 -1.23 18.47
C GLY A 99 -7.48 -1.82 17.15
N LEU A 100 -7.04 -0.99 16.19
CA LEU A 100 -6.33 -1.43 14.99
C LEU A 100 -4.82 -1.38 15.17
N VAL A 101 -4.08 -2.09 14.31
CA VAL A 101 -2.61 -2.12 14.32
C VAL A 101 -2.09 -1.22 13.20
N PRO A 102 -1.46 -0.06 13.51
CA PRO A 102 -1.05 0.91 12.49
C PRO A 102 -0.19 0.34 11.37
N LEU A 103 0.73 -0.58 11.69
CA LEU A 103 1.55 -1.26 10.69
C LEU A 103 0.70 -2.05 9.68
N LEU A 104 -0.26 -2.85 10.17
CA LEU A 104 -1.11 -3.67 9.30
C LEU A 104 -2.05 -2.80 8.44
N GLU A 105 -2.57 -1.70 9.00
CA GLU A 105 -3.38 -0.76 8.20
C GLU A 105 -2.53 -0.03 7.16
N THR A 106 -1.29 0.32 7.49
CA THR A 106 -0.32 0.91 6.56
C THR A 106 -0.02 -0.04 5.41
N GLU A 107 0.23 -1.33 5.69
CA GLU A 107 0.45 -2.34 4.65
C GLU A 107 -0.77 -2.49 3.74
N ARG A 108 -1.99 -2.53 4.30
CA ARG A 108 -3.22 -2.60 3.51
C ARG A 108 -3.42 -1.36 2.64
N ALA A 109 -3.19 -0.18 3.19
CA ALA A 109 -3.28 1.08 2.45
C ALA A 109 -2.22 1.15 1.35
N LEU A 110 -0.99 0.72 1.62
CA LEU A 110 0.09 0.64 0.63
C LEU A 110 -0.27 -0.28 -0.53
N VAL A 111 -1.04 -1.36 -0.31
CA VAL A 111 -1.51 -2.27 -1.38
C VAL A 111 -2.72 -1.69 -2.13
N GLY A 112 -3.68 -1.13 -1.41
CA GLY A 112 -4.95 -0.65 -1.97
C GLY A 112 -4.88 0.71 -2.66
N ALA A 113 -3.95 1.58 -2.25
CA ALA A 113 -3.86 2.93 -2.79
C ALA A 113 -3.34 2.97 -4.23
N THR A 114 -3.79 3.97 -4.98
CA THR A 114 -3.34 4.22 -6.37
C THR A 114 -2.35 5.37 -6.48
N LEU A 115 -2.30 6.24 -5.46
CA LEU A 115 -1.33 7.33 -5.33
C LEU A 115 -0.66 7.27 -3.96
N GLY A 116 0.67 7.30 -3.93
CA GLY A 116 1.45 7.52 -2.72
C GLY A 116 2.09 8.90 -2.72
N VAL A 117 1.95 9.62 -1.61
CA VAL A 117 2.64 10.88 -1.35
C VAL A 117 3.57 10.68 -0.17
N LEU A 118 4.86 10.99 -0.34
CA LEU A 118 5.83 11.02 0.77
C LEU A 118 6.24 12.46 1.01
N LEU A 119 6.02 12.94 2.24
CA LEU A 119 6.50 14.24 2.68
C LEU A 119 8.00 14.16 3.00
N PHE A 120 8.76 15.06 2.39
CA PHE A 120 10.18 15.27 2.62
C PHE A 120 10.39 16.57 3.39
N GLY A 121 10.81 16.43 4.64
CA GLY A 121 11.30 17.45 5.53
C GLY A 121 12.55 16.97 6.27
N PRO A 122 13.04 17.74 7.25
CA PRO A 122 14.28 17.45 7.96
C PRO A 122 14.32 16.07 8.64
N GLY A 123 13.16 15.54 9.08
CA GLY A 123 13.08 14.25 9.78
C GLY A 123 12.99 13.03 8.86
N THR A 124 12.60 13.23 7.60
CA THR A 124 12.13 12.16 6.71
C THR A 124 13.17 11.07 6.48
N MET A 125 14.39 11.45 6.08
CA MET A 125 15.43 10.46 5.74
C MET A 125 16.20 9.94 6.97
N ALA A 126 15.98 10.53 8.14
CA ALA A 126 16.52 10.03 9.40
C ALA A 126 15.65 8.89 9.99
N ASP A 127 14.35 8.87 9.70
CA ASP A 127 13.41 7.85 10.15
C ASP A 127 13.59 6.54 9.35
N SER A 128 13.88 5.42 10.03
CA SER A 128 14.07 4.11 9.40
C SER A 128 12.80 3.55 8.78
N ARG A 129 11.65 3.72 9.44
CA ARG A 129 10.35 3.27 8.92
C ARG A 129 10.03 3.99 7.62
N ILE A 130 10.33 5.29 7.55
CA ILE A 130 10.08 6.08 6.34
C ILE A 130 11.01 5.72 5.19
N ARG A 131 12.26 5.34 5.48
CA ARG A 131 13.15 4.78 4.44
C ARG A 131 12.60 3.47 3.87
N GLU A 132 12.00 2.62 4.70
CA GLU A 132 11.35 1.38 4.26
C GLU A 132 10.10 1.67 3.42
N GLU A 133 9.21 2.54 3.89
CA GLU A 133 8.04 2.98 3.12
C GLU A 133 8.44 3.61 1.78
N TYR A 134 9.49 4.43 1.75
CA TYR A 134 10.02 5.00 0.51
C TYR A 134 10.47 3.91 -0.48
N ALA A 135 11.17 2.88 -0.02
CA ALA A 135 11.56 1.75 -0.86
C ALA A 135 10.33 0.99 -1.41
N VAL A 136 9.30 0.78 -0.60
CA VAL A 136 8.03 0.16 -1.03
C VAL A 136 7.33 1.01 -2.08
N LEU A 137 7.26 2.34 -1.89
CA LEU A 137 6.68 3.27 -2.87
C LEU A 137 7.40 3.18 -4.22
N LEU A 138 8.74 3.15 -4.20
CA LEU A 138 9.54 2.98 -5.41
C LEU A 138 9.28 1.62 -6.07
N GLN A 139 9.18 0.54 -5.30
CA GLN A 139 8.86 -0.79 -5.82
C GLN A 139 7.48 -0.80 -6.50
N ARG A 140 6.45 -0.21 -5.87
CA ARG A 140 5.09 -0.19 -6.44
C ARG A 140 5.01 0.56 -7.77
N VAL A 141 5.78 1.65 -7.92
CA VAL A 141 5.86 2.37 -9.21
C VAL A 141 6.30 1.43 -10.34
N HIS A 142 7.24 0.52 -10.08
CA HIS A 142 7.70 -0.45 -11.09
C HIS A 142 6.66 -1.52 -11.41
N GLY A 143 5.79 -1.86 -10.44
CA GLY A 143 4.70 -2.83 -10.63
C GLY A 143 3.53 -2.33 -11.49
N GLY A 144 3.46 -1.02 -11.76
CA GLY A 144 2.35 -0.41 -12.51
C GLY A 144 1.10 -0.17 -11.65
N GLY A 145 0.15 0.61 -12.18
CA GLY A 145 -1.10 0.95 -11.48
C GLY A 145 -0.97 1.90 -10.28
N PHE A 146 0.25 2.23 -9.87
CA PHE A 146 0.56 3.10 -8.75
C PHE A 146 1.36 4.33 -9.21
N ARG A 147 1.07 5.50 -8.64
CA ARG A 147 1.89 6.69 -8.79
C ARG A 147 2.52 7.08 -7.46
N PHE A 148 3.79 7.47 -7.50
CA PHE A 148 4.47 8.05 -6.36
C PHE A 148 4.77 9.52 -6.64
N VAL A 149 4.35 10.40 -5.73
CA VAL A 149 4.61 11.84 -5.78
C VAL A 149 5.40 12.27 -4.53
N PRO A 150 6.67 12.65 -4.68
CA PRO A 150 7.41 13.28 -3.59
C PRO A 150 6.86 14.68 -3.33
N ALA A 151 6.74 15.07 -2.06
CA ALA A 151 6.25 16.38 -1.65
C ALA A 151 7.23 17.03 -0.68
N ARG A 152 7.69 18.26 -0.97
CA ARG A 152 8.56 19.00 -0.05
C ARG A 152 7.72 19.65 1.04
N ALA A 153 7.91 19.22 2.29
CA ALA A 153 7.33 19.83 3.48
C ALA A 153 8.32 20.76 4.20
N GLY A 154 9.61 20.64 3.90
CA GLY A 154 10.66 21.52 4.38
C GLY A 154 11.75 21.78 3.33
N SER A 155 12.69 22.66 3.66
CA SER A 155 13.86 22.93 2.81
C SER A 155 14.89 21.81 2.98
N VAL A 156 14.73 20.76 2.18
CA VAL A 156 15.62 19.59 2.17
C VAL A 156 16.00 19.18 0.75
N GLU A 157 17.19 18.59 0.63
CA GLU A 157 17.59 17.88 -0.58
C GLU A 157 16.79 16.58 -0.69
N LEU A 158 16.27 16.29 -1.89
CA LEU A 158 15.54 15.06 -2.13
C LEU A 158 16.49 13.94 -2.54
N PRO A 159 16.23 12.68 -2.15
CA PRO A 159 16.90 11.54 -2.74
C PRO A 159 16.78 11.56 -4.28
N PRO A 160 17.79 11.11 -5.04
CA PRO A 160 17.81 11.24 -6.49
C PRO A 160 16.56 10.70 -7.20
N PHE A 161 16.05 9.55 -6.75
CA PHE A 161 14.83 8.97 -7.33
C PHE A 161 13.56 9.73 -6.99
N ALA A 162 13.52 10.45 -5.85
CA ALA A 162 12.43 11.36 -5.54
C ALA A 162 12.53 12.62 -6.40
N ASP A 163 13.73 13.20 -6.57
CA ASP A 163 13.88 14.47 -7.28
C ASP A 163 13.44 14.41 -8.76
N ILE A 164 13.71 13.30 -9.43
CA ILE A 164 13.30 13.11 -10.84
C ILE A 164 11.79 12.88 -11.04
N ARG A 165 10.99 12.79 -9.97
CA ARG A 165 9.55 12.46 -10.03
C ARG A 165 8.62 13.69 -10.01
N ARG A 166 9.14 14.85 -10.39
CA ARG A 166 8.41 16.14 -10.39
C ARG A 166 7.76 16.40 -9.02
N PRO A 167 8.60 16.57 -7.98
CA PRO A 167 8.12 16.80 -6.62
C PRO A 167 7.21 18.03 -6.54
N VAL A 168 6.15 17.92 -5.74
CA VAL A 168 5.28 19.05 -5.39
C VAL A 168 5.88 19.84 -4.23
N ASP A 169 5.52 21.11 -4.13
CA ASP A 169 6.04 22.02 -3.11
C ASP A 169 4.95 22.41 -2.12
N LEU A 170 5.02 21.88 -0.90
CA LEU A 170 4.03 22.07 0.16
C LEU A 170 4.58 22.84 1.37
N ARG A 171 5.70 23.57 1.20
CA ARG A 171 6.40 24.26 2.29
C ARG A 171 5.66 25.47 2.87
N GLU A 172 4.76 26.08 2.10
CA GLU A 172 4.12 27.36 2.45
C GLU A 172 2.58 27.24 2.52
N PRO A 173 2.01 26.62 3.57
CA PRO A 173 0.56 26.48 3.73
C PRO A 173 -0.19 27.82 3.68
N GLY A 174 -1.38 27.82 3.08
CA GLY A 174 -2.23 29.01 2.97
C GLY A 174 -1.82 29.99 1.85
N THR A 175 -0.82 29.65 1.05
CA THR A 175 -0.46 30.42 -0.15
C THR A 175 -1.16 29.88 -1.40
N PRO A 176 -1.39 30.71 -2.43
CA PRO A 176 -1.93 30.25 -3.71
C PRO A 176 -1.11 29.13 -4.37
N ARG A 177 0.22 29.13 -4.14
CA ARG A 177 1.11 28.08 -4.63
C ARG A 177 0.80 26.75 -3.95
N TYR A 178 0.70 26.73 -2.62
CA TYR A 178 0.34 25.54 -1.87
C TYR A 178 -1.03 25.01 -2.28
N ASP A 179 -2.04 25.89 -2.35
CA ASP A 179 -3.39 25.48 -2.75
C ASP A 179 -3.43 24.91 -4.18
N GLY A 180 -2.65 25.49 -5.10
CA GLY A 180 -2.50 24.96 -6.46
C GLY A 180 -1.85 23.57 -6.52
N GLU A 181 -0.83 23.31 -5.70
CA GLU A 181 -0.17 21.99 -5.62
C GLU A 181 -1.10 20.94 -4.99
N VAL A 182 -1.84 21.30 -3.93
CA VAL A 182 -2.84 20.41 -3.32
C VAL A 182 -3.97 20.10 -4.29
N ALA A 183 -4.49 21.09 -5.02
CA ALA A 183 -5.51 20.88 -6.04
C ALA A 183 -5.01 19.94 -7.15
N ARG A 184 -3.75 20.10 -7.60
CA ARG A 184 -3.13 19.17 -8.57
C ARG A 184 -3.00 17.74 -8.06
N LEU A 185 -2.68 17.55 -6.79
CA LEU A 185 -2.65 16.23 -6.16
C LEU A 185 -4.05 15.62 -6.15
N ALA A 186 -5.07 16.38 -5.72
CA ALA A 186 -6.45 15.93 -5.69
C ALA A 186 -6.96 15.53 -7.10
N ASP A 187 -6.75 16.39 -8.10
CA ASP A 187 -7.09 16.09 -9.50
C ASP A 187 -6.40 14.82 -10.01
N THR A 188 -5.17 14.58 -9.58
CA THR A 188 -4.42 13.38 -9.96
C THR A 188 -5.02 12.15 -9.31
N ALA A 189 -5.31 12.18 -8.01
CA ALA A 189 -5.95 11.08 -7.29
C ALA A 189 -7.32 10.73 -7.90
N LEU A 190 -8.18 11.73 -8.12
CA LEU A 190 -9.51 11.55 -8.69
C LEU A 190 -9.47 11.01 -10.12
N ARG A 191 -8.46 11.39 -10.92
CA ARG A 191 -8.24 10.83 -12.27
C ARG A 191 -7.79 9.37 -12.21
N LEU A 192 -6.98 8.99 -11.23
CA LEU A 192 -6.54 7.60 -11.06
C LEU A 192 -7.70 6.71 -10.63
N ARG A 193 -8.52 7.15 -9.68
CA ARG A 193 -9.73 6.44 -9.24
C ARG A 193 -10.62 6.02 -10.41
N ARG A 194 -10.94 6.97 -11.30
CA ARG A 194 -11.77 6.72 -12.49
C ARG A 194 -11.19 5.71 -13.49
N ARG A 195 -9.88 5.43 -13.45
CA ARG A 195 -9.26 4.42 -14.33
C ARG A 195 -9.37 3.02 -13.78
N THR A 196 -9.56 2.88 -12.48
CA THR A 196 -9.68 1.59 -11.80
C THR A 196 -11.12 1.07 -11.83
N ASP A 197 -12.10 1.95 -12.06
CA ASP A 197 -13.53 1.62 -12.14
C ASP A 197 -13.98 1.09 -13.52
N VAL A 198 -13.05 0.89 -14.47
CA VAL A 198 -13.31 0.43 -15.86
C VAL A 198 -12.71 -0.96 -16.05
#